data_AF-A0A5E4IBQ3-F1
#
_entry.id   AF-A0A5E4IBQ3-F1
#
_cell.length_a   1.000
_cell.length_b   1.000
_cell.length_c   1.000
_cell.angle_alpha   90.00
_cell.angle_beta   90.00
_cell.angle_gamma   90.00
#
_symmetry.space_group_name_H-M   'P 1'
#
loop_
_entity.id
_entity.type
_entity.pdbx_description
1 polymer ?
#
loop_
_entity_poly.entity_id
_entity_poly.type
_entity_poly.pdbx_seq_one_letter_code
_entity_poly.pdbx_strand_id
1 'polypeptide(L)'
;MAKKHIFSAHNDFKTEFFYKFFLIIGGILLIIYLIEIILHPIGLNDATIGTILAFVILCLGLGLMLYFFSRQFTKLSQIADEVEQNESLDDEEETKE
;
A
#
# COMPACT_ATOMS: atom_id res chain seq x y z
N MET A 1 1.26 -30.75 -16.58
CA MET A 1 0.39 -29.59 -16.89
C MET A 1 0.50 -28.60 -15.75
N ALA A 2 1.38 -27.61 -15.87
CA ALA A 2 1.57 -26.60 -14.84
C ALA A 2 0.28 -25.80 -14.67
N LYS A 3 -0.33 -25.90 -13.48
CA LYS A 3 -1.43 -25.01 -13.07
C LYS A 3 -0.86 -23.61 -13.08
N LYS A 4 -1.27 -22.81 -14.07
CA LYS A 4 -0.93 -21.40 -14.19
C LYS A 4 -1.40 -20.73 -12.90
N HIS A 5 -0.47 -20.44 -11.99
CA HIS A 5 -0.75 -19.68 -10.78
C HIS A 5 -1.26 -18.32 -11.27
N ILE A 6 -2.56 -18.10 -11.21
CA ILE A 6 -3.16 -16.77 -11.30
C ILE A 6 -2.94 -16.14 -9.92
N PHE A 7 -1.68 -16.09 -9.46
CA PHE A 7 -1.27 -15.13 -8.46
C PHE A 7 -1.32 -13.80 -9.20
N SER A 8 -2.50 -13.19 -9.15
CA SER A 8 -2.86 -12.08 -10.01
C SER A 8 -1.98 -10.90 -9.64
N ALA A 9 -0.82 -10.77 -10.29
CA ALA A 9 0.02 -9.56 -10.28
C ALA A 9 -0.81 -8.30 -10.65
N HIS A 10 -1.95 -8.51 -11.33
CA HIS A 10 -2.94 -7.48 -11.59
C HIS A 10 -3.65 -6.95 -10.33
N ASN A 11 -3.73 -7.72 -9.24
CA ASN A 11 -4.28 -7.30 -7.95
C ASN A 11 -3.26 -6.55 -7.09
N ASP A 12 -1.98 -6.91 -7.19
CA ASP A 12 -0.88 -6.18 -6.54
C ASP A 12 -0.67 -4.80 -7.16
N PHE A 13 -0.74 -4.68 -8.49
CA PHE A 13 -0.55 -3.39 -9.17
C PHE A 13 -1.61 -2.35 -8.75
N LYS A 14 -2.86 -2.79 -8.54
CA LYS A 14 -3.93 -1.91 -8.05
C LYS A 14 -3.68 -1.51 -6.62
N THR A 15 -3.36 -2.46 -5.74
CA THR A 15 -3.12 -2.19 -4.31
C THR A 15 -1.96 -1.21 -4.13
N GLU A 16 -0.90 -1.38 -4.92
CA GLU A 16 0.26 -0.49 -4.89
C GLU A 16 -0.04 0.93 -5.37
N PHE A 17 -0.83 1.04 -6.45
CA PHE A 17 -1.28 2.32 -6.97
C PHE A 17 -2.20 3.05 -5.97
N PHE A 18 -3.14 2.34 -5.34
CA PHE A 18 -4.11 2.95 -4.42
C PHE A 18 -3.46 3.53 -3.18
N TYR A 19 -2.55 2.80 -2.50
CA TYR A 19 -1.92 3.37 -1.30
C TYR A 19 -1.04 4.58 -1.65
N LYS A 20 -0.30 4.54 -2.77
CA LYS A 20 0.50 5.69 -3.24
C LYS A 20 -0.40 6.89 -3.55
N PHE A 21 -1.52 6.67 -4.22
CA PHE A 21 -2.50 7.71 -4.52
C PHE A 21 -3.05 8.38 -3.25
N PHE A 22 -3.49 7.58 -2.27
CA PHE A 22 -4.01 8.09 -1.00
C PHE A 22 -2.95 8.83 -0.18
N LEU A 23 -1.71 8.34 -0.15
CA LEU A 23 -0.60 9.01 0.54
C LEU A 23 -0.23 10.33 -0.14
N ILE A 24 -0.17 10.39 -1.48
CA ILE A 24 0.15 11.61 -2.23
C ILE A 24 -0.94 12.66 -2.03
N ILE A 25 -2.21 12.29 -2.20
CA ILE A 25 -3.33 13.23 -2.00
C ILE A 25 -3.41 13.68 -0.55
N GLY A 26 -3.27 12.77 0.40
CA GLY A 26 -3.23 13.11 1.83
C GLY A 26 -2.09 14.07 2.15
N GLY A 27 -0.91 13.87 1.56
CA GLY A 27 0.24 14.76 1.71
C GLY A 27 0.00 16.15 1.11
N ILE A 28 -0.57 16.23 -0.09
CA ILE A 28 -0.92 17.52 -0.72
C ILE A 28 -1.95 18.27 0.14
N LEU A 29 -3.01 17.59 0.59
CA LEU A 29 -4.02 18.19 1.46
C LEU A 29 -3.43 18.65 2.80
N LEU A 30 -2.47 17.92 3.37
CA LEU A 30 -1.76 18.31 4.58
C LEU A 30 -0.96 19.60 4.35
N ILE A 31 -0.28 19.73 3.21
CA ILE A 31 0.46 20.95 2.87
C ILE A 31 -0.50 22.14 2.74
N ILE A 32 -1.64 21.96 2.06
CA ILE A 32 -2.67 23.01 1.93
C ILE A 32 -3.19 23.42 3.31
N TYR A 33 -3.49 22.45 4.18
CA TYR A 33 -3.92 22.70 5.56
C TYR A 33 -2.88 23.48 6.35
N LEU A 34 -1.59 23.12 6.25
CA LEU A 34 -0.51 23.81 6.94
C LEU A 34 -0.31 25.24 6.43
N ILE A 35 -0.44 25.46 5.12
CA ILE A 35 -0.37 26.81 4.55
C ILE A 35 -1.53 27.65 5.08
N GLU A 36 -2.74 27.09 5.15
CA GLU A 36 -3.90 27.80 5.68
C GLU A 36 -3.80 28.15 7.17
N ILE A 37 -3.25 27.25 7.99
CA ILE A 37 -3.14 27.55 9.42
C ILE A 37 -2.04 28.57 9.73
N ILE A 38 -0.99 28.66 8.89
CA ILE A 38 0.17 29.55 9.11
C ILE A 38 -0.05 30.93 8.48
N LEU A 39 -0.44 30.96 7.21
CA LEU A 39 -0.53 32.19 6.41
C LEU A 39 -1.96 32.73 6.35
N HIS A 40 -2.95 31.90 6.66
CA HIS A 40 -4.38 32.19 6.55
C HIS A 40 -4.80 32.93 5.26
N PRO A 41 -4.26 32.57 4.07
CA PRO A 41 -4.46 33.36 2.86
C PRO A 41 -5.91 33.33 2.35
N ILE A 42 -6.65 32.24 2.59
CA ILE A 42 -8.04 32.06 2.10
C ILE A 42 -9.07 32.41 3.18
N GLY A 43 -8.68 32.45 4.47
CA GLY A 43 -9.60 32.80 5.56
C GLY A 43 -10.74 31.80 5.71
N LEU A 44 -10.43 30.50 5.59
CA LEU A 44 -11.42 29.44 5.67
C LEU A 44 -12.07 29.38 7.06
N ASN A 45 -13.37 29.08 7.10
CA ASN A 45 -14.10 28.86 8.34
C ASN A 45 -13.56 27.62 9.08
N ASP A 46 -13.58 27.65 10.42
CA ASP A 46 -13.13 26.56 11.30
C ASP A 46 -13.78 25.22 10.95
N ALA A 47 -15.07 25.22 10.57
CA ALA A 47 -15.77 24.01 10.14
C ALA A 47 -15.17 23.39 8.88
N THR A 48 -14.77 24.23 7.92
CA THR A 48 -14.13 23.80 6.67
C THR A 48 -12.71 23.30 6.94
N ILE A 49 -11.96 24.01 7.78
CA ILE A 49 -10.60 23.60 8.21
C ILE A 49 -10.65 22.23 8.91
N GLY A 50 -11.59 22.04 9.83
CA GLY A 50 -11.79 20.76 10.52
C GLY A 50 -12.17 19.62 9.57
N THR A 51 -12.97 19.91 8.54
CA THR A 51 -13.32 18.91 7.51
C THR A 51 -12.11 18.53 6.67
N ILE A 52 -11.30 19.50 6.24
CA ILE A 52 -10.05 19.25 5.50
C ILE A 52 -9.10 18.39 6.35
N LEU A 53 -8.94 18.71 7.63
CA LEU A 53 -8.10 17.93 8.54
C LEU A 53 -8.59 16.49 8.69
N ALA A 54 -9.91 16.28 8.84
CA ALA A 54 -10.49 14.94 8.89
C ALA A 54 -10.19 14.13 7.62
N PHE A 55 -10.30 14.75 6.44
CA PHE A 55 -9.94 14.11 5.17
C PHE A 55 -8.44 13.79 5.09
N VAL A 56 -7.57 14.68 5.56
CA VAL A 56 -6.12 14.42 5.63
C VAL A 56 -5.83 13.19 6.49
N ILE A 57 -6.41 13.12 7.68
CA ILE A 57 -6.23 11.99 8.60
C ILE A 57 -6.74 10.70 7.96
N LEU A 58 -7.91 10.71 7.34
CA LEU A 58 -8.47 9.54 6.67
C LEU A 58 -7.61 9.09 5.49
N CYS A 59 -7.20 10.00 4.61
CA CYS A 59 -6.38 9.66 3.44
C CYS A 59 -5.00 9.14 3.83
N LEU A 60 -4.31 9.81 4.77
CA LEU A 60 -3.00 9.36 5.23
C LEU A 60 -3.10 8.06 6.03
N GLY A 61 -4.08 7.94 6.92
CA GLY A 61 -4.31 6.73 7.71
C GLY A 61 -4.61 5.52 6.83
N LEU A 62 -5.56 5.64 5.90
CA LEU A 62 -5.88 4.57 4.95
C LEU A 62 -4.71 4.25 4.03
N GLY A 63 -4.01 5.26 3.51
CA GLY A 63 -2.83 5.07 2.69
C GLY A 63 -1.72 4.31 3.42
N LEU A 64 -1.46 4.63 4.68
CA LEU A 64 -0.41 3.99 5.48
C LEU A 64 -0.79 2.56 5.89
N MET A 65 -2.08 2.31 6.20
CA MET A 65 -2.59 0.96 6.45
C MET A 65 -2.49 0.08 5.20
N LEU A 66 -2.89 0.58 4.03
CA LEU A 66 -2.77 -0.14 2.77
C LEU A 66 -1.30 -0.41 2.41
N TYR A 67 -0.40 0.54 2.66
CA TYR A 67 1.03 0.35 2.49
C TYR A 67 1.56 -0.78 3.39
N PHE A 68 1.13 -0.81 4.66
CA PHE A 68 1.52 -1.88 5.58
C PHE A 68 1.04 -3.24 5.08
N PHE A 69 -0.23 -3.36 4.69
CA PHE A 69 -0.76 -4.61 4.16
C PHE A 69 -0.04 -5.06 2.89
N SER A 70 0.17 -4.15 1.93
CA SER A 70 0.91 -4.45 0.70
C SER A 70 2.28 -5.03 1.01
N ARG A 71 3.03 -4.42 1.93
CA ARG A 71 4.35 -4.92 2.32
C ARG A 71 4.31 -6.29 3.01
N GLN A 72 3.30 -6.54 3.83
CA GLN A 72 3.12 -7.86 4.48
C GLN A 72 2.77 -8.94 3.44
N PHE A 73 1.87 -8.64 2.51
CA PHE A 73 1.53 -9.57 1.42
C PHE A 73 2.72 -9.87 0.52
N THR A 74 3.53 -8.88 0.17
CA THR A 74 4.75 -9.12 -0.62
C THR A 74 5.71 -10.06 0.11
N LYS A 75 5.91 -9.87 1.43
CA LYS A 75 6.77 -10.78 2.20
C LYS A 75 6.22 -12.19 2.26
N LEU A 76 4.89 -12.35 2.44
CA LEU A 76 4.26 -13.67 2.46
C LEU A 76 4.39 -14.37 1.10
N SER A 77 4.24 -13.63 0.00
CA SER A 77 4.46 -14.17 -1.35
C SER A 77 5.90 -14.65 -1.53
N GLN A 78 6.89 -13.87 -1.08
CA GLN A 78 8.29 -14.26 -1.17
C GLN A 78 8.59 -15.52 -0.36
N ILE A 79 8.05 -15.63 0.86
CA ILE A 79 8.22 -16.84 1.69
C ILE A 79 7.56 -18.05 1.03
N ALA A 80 6.38 -17.89 0.41
CA ALA A 80 5.72 -18.97 -0.30
C ALA A 80 6.56 -19.44 -1.50
N ASP A 81 7.10 -18.51 -2.28
CA ASP A 81 7.97 -18.81 -3.43
C ASP A 81 9.27 -19.53 -2.97
N GLU A 82 9.87 -19.09 -1.86
CA GLU A 82 11.07 -19.74 -1.27
C GLU A 82 10.78 -21.17 -0.78
N VAL A 83 9.61 -21.41 -0.18
CA VAL A 83 9.22 -22.75 0.30
C VAL A 83 8.96 -23.68 -0.89
N GLU A 84 8.23 -23.23 -1.91
CA GLU A 84 7.96 -24.02 -3.12
C GLU A 84 9.27 -24.38 -3.85
N GLN A 85 10.22 -23.44 -3.88
CA GLN A 85 11.53 -23.69 -4.50
C GLN A 85 12.38 -24.68 -3.70
N ASN A 86 12.40 -24.60 -2.36
CA ASN A 86 13.15 -25.57 -1.54
C ASN A 86 12.55 -26.98 -1.61
N GLU A 87 11.21 -27.10 -1.62
CA GLU A 87 10.54 -28.41 -1.80
C GLU A 87 10.90 -29.05 -3.15
N SER A 88 10.97 -28.25 -4.23
CA SER A 88 11.38 -28.75 -5.55
C SER A 88 12.84 -29.19 -5.65
N LEU A 89 13.73 -28.67 -4.79
CA LEU A 89 15.15 -29.05 -4.77
C LEU A 89 15.38 -30.38 -4.02
N ASP A 90 14.63 -30.63 -2.94
CA ASP A 90 14.69 -31.89 -2.19
C ASP A 90 14.15 -33.08 -3.04
N ASP A 91 13.09 -32.87 -3.82
CA ASP A 91 12.53 -33.90 -4.73
C ASP A 91 13.50 -34.25 -5.90
N GLU A 92 14.34 -33.31 -6.35
CA GLU A 92 15.35 -33.55 -7.38
C GLU A 92 16.58 -34.31 -6.87
N GLU A 93 16.87 -34.27 -5.57
CA GLU A 93 17.96 -35.03 -4.94
C GLU A 93 17.57 -36.50 -4.69
N GLU A 94 16.33 -36.78 -4.27
CA GLU A 94 15.85 -38.18 -4.10
C GLU A 94 15.75 -38.96 -5.42
N THR A 95 15.60 -38.28 -6.56
CA THR A 95 15.48 -38.97 -7.87
C THR A 95 16.83 -39.34 -8.49
N LYS A 96 17.96 -38.96 -7.87
CA LYS A 96 19.33 -39.20 -8.39
C LYS A 96 20.14 -40.23 -7.59
N GLU A 97 19.60 -40.78 -6.50
CA GLU A 97 20.10 -42.01 -5.84
C GLU A 97 19.43 -43.28 -6.40
#